data_AF-A0A914XA86-F1
#
_entry.id   AF-A0A914XA86-F1
#
_cell.length_a   1.000
_cell.length_b   1.000
_cell.length_c   1.000
_cell.angle_alpha   90.00
_cell.angle_beta   90.00
_cell.angle_gamma   90.00
#
_symmetry.space_group_name_H-M   'P 1'
#
loop_
_entity.id
_entity.type
_entity.pdbx_description
1 polymer ?
#
loop_
_entity_poly.entity_id
_entity_poly.type
_entity_poly.pdbx_seq_one_letter_code
_entity_poly.pdbx_strand_id
1 'polypeptide(L)'
;MIITAMSDVQSVLMALVITIGCCAGIIIFSLQTEHDLTCCMGIVCILRLFLFFFIIIAIIVYITTNIMWVYLVYAGLAALFSMIFLVIDIQLIMGRKKYKINAEDYVFAAIQVFFDIVYIFWMLLSVIDGSRSVDQY
;
A
#
# COMPACT_ATOMS: atom_id res chain seq x y z
N MET A 1 -12.89 8.79 -1.73
CA MET A 1 -14.30 9.19 -1.93
C MET A 1 -14.65 9.39 -3.40
N ILE A 2 -13.84 10.10 -4.19
CA ILE A 2 -14.07 10.21 -5.66
C ILE A 2 -13.90 8.84 -6.34
N ILE A 3 -12.83 8.10 -6.01
CA ILE A 3 -12.52 6.81 -6.65
C ILE A 3 -13.66 5.80 -6.43
N THR A 4 -14.14 5.67 -5.19
CA THR A 4 -15.28 4.81 -4.84
C THR A 4 -16.61 5.29 -5.42
N ALA A 5 -16.73 6.57 -5.79
CA ALA A 5 -17.91 7.09 -6.45
C ALA A 5 -17.94 6.76 -7.96
N MET A 6 -16.78 6.41 -8.53
CA MET A 6 -16.64 6.01 -9.93
C MET A 6 -16.64 4.49 -10.12
N SER A 7 -16.47 3.72 -9.04
CA SER A 7 -16.45 2.25 -9.06
C SER A 7 -17.78 1.65 -8.62
N ASP A 8 -18.06 0.45 -9.10
CA ASP A 8 -19.26 -0.29 -8.70
C ASP A 8 -19.20 -0.73 -7.22
N VAL A 9 -20.38 -0.82 -6.59
CA VAL A 9 -20.52 -1.17 -5.17
C VAL A 9 -19.94 -2.57 -4.88
N GLN A 10 -20.07 -3.52 -5.82
CA GLN A 10 -19.52 -4.86 -5.63
C GLN A 10 -17.99 -4.85 -5.62
N SER A 11 -17.36 -4.11 -6.54
CA SER A 11 -15.89 -3.96 -6.59
C SER A 11 -15.35 -3.30 -5.32
N VAL A 12 -16.01 -2.25 -4.85
CA VAL A 12 -15.63 -1.53 -3.62
C VAL A 12 -15.70 -2.44 -2.40
N LEU A 13 -16.77 -3.24 -2.27
CA LEU A 13 -16.93 -4.16 -1.15
C LEU A 13 -15.86 -5.26 -1.15
N MET A 14 -15.58 -5.85 -2.31
CA MET A 14 -14.52 -6.87 -2.45
C MET A 14 -13.14 -6.30 -2.09
N ALA A 15 -12.79 -5.13 -2.62
CA ALA A 15 -11.53 -4.46 -2.31
C ALA A 15 -11.38 -4.17 -0.81
N LEU A 16 -12.46 -3.74 -0.17
CA LEU A 16 -12.50 -3.44 1.26
C LEU A 16 -12.23 -4.70 2.11
N VAL A 17 -12.94 -5.80 1.83
CA VAL A 17 -12.77 -7.06 2.57
C VAL A 17 -11.35 -7.59 2.43
N ILE A 18 -10.79 -7.58 1.22
CA ILE A 18 -9.41 -8.03 0.98
C ILE A 18 -8.42 -7.13 1.73
N THR A 19 -8.61 -5.80 1.68
CA THR A 19 -7.74 -4.85 2.37
C THR A 19 -7.76 -5.08 3.89
N ILE A 20 -8.94 -5.26 4.47
CA ILE A 20 -9.08 -5.56 5.91
C ILE A 20 -8.35 -6.86 6.25
N GLY A 21 -8.53 -7.92 5.45
CA GLY A 21 -7.85 -9.19 5.64
C GLY A 21 -6.33 -9.07 5.57
N CYS A 22 -5.80 -8.40 4.54
CA CYS A 22 -4.37 -8.16 4.36
C CYS A 22 -3.78 -7.34 5.52
N CYS A 23 -4.41 -6.21 5.85
CA CYS A 23 -3.94 -5.33 6.93
C CYS A 23 -3.98 -6.04 8.29
N ALA A 24 -5.06 -6.78 8.60
CA ALA A 24 -5.15 -7.54 9.84
C ALA A 24 -4.07 -8.63 9.91
N GLY A 25 -3.86 -9.37 8.81
CA GLY A 25 -2.80 -10.37 8.70
C GLY A 25 -1.41 -9.77 8.91
N ILE A 26 -1.13 -8.61 8.31
CA ILE A 26 0.13 -7.89 8.47
C ILE A 26 0.33 -7.42 9.90
N ILE A 27 -0.70 -6.88 10.55
CA ILE A 27 -0.62 -6.44 11.95
C ILE A 27 -0.32 -7.63 12.86
N ILE A 28 -1.03 -8.76 12.69
CA ILE A 28 -0.79 -9.99 13.47
C ILE A 28 0.63 -10.53 13.21
N PHE A 29 1.06 -10.57 11.95
CA PHE A 29 2.40 -11.01 11.57
C PHE A 29 3.50 -10.13 12.18
N SER A 30 3.29 -8.81 12.15
CA SER A 30 4.21 -7.82 12.72
C SER A 30 4.30 -7.92 14.24
N LEU A 31 3.18 -8.24 14.92
CA LEU A 31 3.13 -8.50 16.36
C LEU A 31 3.92 -9.75 16.79
N GLN A 32 3.90 -10.81 15.97
CA GLN A 32 4.53 -12.10 16.28
C GLN A 32 6.00 -12.16 15.86
N THR A 33 6.38 -11.43 14.82
CA THR A 33 7.71 -11.50 14.22
C THR A 33 8.79 -10.93 15.12
N GLU A 34 9.77 -11.75 15.48
CA GLU A 34 10.96 -11.32 16.22
C GLU A 34 12.05 -10.71 15.32
N HIS A 35 11.89 -10.74 13.99
CA HIS A 35 12.83 -10.12 13.06
C HIS A 35 12.67 -8.59 13.02
N ASP A 36 13.78 -7.90 13.25
CA ASP A 36 13.93 -6.45 13.17
C ASP A 36 14.02 -5.96 11.71
N LEU A 37 12.89 -5.66 11.05
CA LEU A 37 12.95 -5.01 9.72
C LEU A 37 13.31 -3.53 9.82
N THR A 38 13.16 -2.93 11.02
CA THR A 38 13.51 -1.53 11.31
C THR A 38 15.03 -1.27 11.30
N CYS A 39 15.88 -2.31 11.42
CA CYS A 39 17.34 -2.16 11.38
C CYS A 39 17.86 -1.57 10.06
N CYS A 40 17.08 -1.69 8.98
CA CYS A 40 17.42 -1.17 7.66
C CYS A 40 16.66 0.13 7.32
N MET A 41 16.33 0.96 8.31
CA MET A 41 15.57 2.20 8.11
C MET A 41 16.15 3.11 7.00
N GLY A 42 17.48 3.15 6.84
CA GLY A 42 18.13 3.85 5.73
C GLY A 42 17.82 3.26 4.33
N ILE A 43 17.78 1.92 4.21
CA ILE A 43 17.40 1.24 2.97
C ILE A 43 15.91 1.46 2.68
N VAL A 44 15.07 1.43 3.71
CA VAL A 44 13.62 1.72 3.59
C VAL A 44 13.40 3.14 3.09
N CYS A 45 14.17 4.12 3.58
CA CYS A 45 14.10 5.51 3.11
C CYS A 45 14.43 5.62 1.61
N ILE A 46 15.51 4.97 1.17
CA ILE A 46 15.90 4.92 -0.25
C ILE A 46 14.82 4.24 -1.09
N LEU A 47 14.25 3.14 -0.60
CA LEU A 47 13.19 2.41 -1.30
C LEU A 47 11.92 3.25 -1.46
N ARG A 48 11.53 4.01 -0.42
CA ARG A 48 10.39 4.94 -0.49
C ARG A 48 10.62 6.06 -1.51
N LEU A 49 11.81 6.65 -1.52
CA LEU A 49 12.18 7.67 -2.49
C LEU A 49 12.15 7.11 -3.92
N PHE A 50 12.71 5.92 -4.12
CA PHE A 50 12.69 5.23 -5.41
C PHE A 50 11.26 4.98 -5.89
N LEU A 51 10.38 4.48 -5.02
CA LEU A 51 8.98 4.22 -5.37
C LEU A 51 8.20 5.51 -5.64
N PHE A 52 8.50 6.61 -4.95
CA PHE A 52 7.92 7.91 -5.26
C PHE A 52 8.20 8.34 -6.71
N PHE A 53 9.45 8.23 -7.17
CA PHE A 53 9.79 8.49 -8.56
C PHE A 53 9.19 7.47 -9.53
N PHE A 54 9.13 6.20 -9.14
CA PHE A 54 8.50 5.15 -9.95
C PHE A 54 7.01 5.43 -10.20
N ILE A 55 6.28 5.94 -9.20
CA ILE A 55 4.87 6.35 -9.33
C ILE A 55 4.74 7.47 -10.38
N ILE A 56 5.62 8.48 -10.34
CA ILE A 56 5.60 9.60 -11.31
C ILE A 56 5.81 9.07 -12.73
N ILE A 57 6.79 8.18 -12.91
CA ILE A 57 7.06 7.54 -14.20
C ILE A 57 5.85 6.72 -14.66
N ALA A 58 5.24 5.95 -13.77
CA ALA A 58 4.07 5.13 -14.08
C ALA A 58 2.86 5.99 -14.53
N ILE A 59 2.64 7.14 -13.91
CA ILE A 59 1.60 8.09 -14.34
C ILE A 59 1.88 8.60 -15.76
N ILE A 60 3.12 8.97 -16.07
CA ILE A 60 3.51 9.44 -17.41
C ILE A 60 3.31 8.34 -18.45
N VAL A 61 3.73 7.11 -18.14
CA VAL A 61 3.58 5.94 -19.03
C VAL A 61 2.11 5.63 -19.27
N TYR A 62 1.27 5.67 -18.23
CA TYR A 62 -0.16 5.44 -18.35
C TYR A 62 -0.82 6.45 -19.30
N ILE A 63 -0.54 7.74 -19.12
CA ILE A 63 -1.09 8.81 -19.99
C ILE A 63 -0.62 8.64 -21.44
N THR A 64 0.62 8.20 -21.65
CA THR A 64 1.21 8.10 -22.99
C THR A 64 0.78 6.85 -23.75
N THR A 65 0.70 5.70 -23.07
CA THR A 65 0.48 4.40 -23.72
C THR A 65 -0.97 3.94 -23.71
N ASN A 66 -1.77 4.38 -22.71
CA ASN A 66 -3.17 3.98 -22.53
C ASN A 66 -3.38 2.44 -22.49
N ILE A 67 -2.35 1.66 -22.15
CA ILE A 67 -2.43 0.20 -22.10
C ILE A 67 -2.90 -0.23 -20.70
N MET A 68 -4.13 -0.73 -20.61
CA MET A 68 -4.75 -1.11 -19.33
C MET A 68 -4.02 -2.24 -18.59
N TRP A 69 -3.45 -3.21 -19.31
CA TRP A 69 -2.70 -4.32 -18.71
C TRP A 69 -1.45 -3.86 -17.94
N VAL A 70 -0.78 -2.81 -18.43
CA VAL A 70 0.40 -2.23 -17.76
C VAL A 70 -0.02 -1.60 -16.43
N TYR A 71 -1.19 -0.96 -16.40
CA TYR A 71 -1.75 -0.37 -15.18
C TYR A 71 -2.12 -1.43 -14.13
N LEU A 72 -2.68 -2.57 -14.56
CA LEU A 72 -2.99 -3.71 -13.67
C LEU A 72 -1.73 -4.27 -12.98
N VAL A 73 -0.66 -4.51 -13.75
CA VAL A 73 0.62 -5.01 -13.21
C VAL A 73 1.21 -3.98 -12.24
N TYR A 74 1.15 -2.70 -12.60
CA TYR A 74 1.60 -1.62 -11.74
C TYR A 74 0.84 -1.58 -10.42
N ALA A 75 -0.50 -1.63 -10.46
CA ALA A 75 -1.33 -1.59 -9.25
C ALA A 75 -1.05 -2.79 -8.33
N GLY A 76 -0.87 -3.99 -8.89
CA GLY A 76 -0.48 -5.18 -8.12
C GLY A 76 0.86 -5.03 -7.42
N LEU A 77 1.90 -4.56 -8.12
CA LEU A 77 3.22 -4.32 -7.53
C LEU A 77 3.17 -3.21 -6.45
N ALA A 78 2.45 -2.13 -6.72
CA ALA A 78 2.27 -1.03 -5.79
C ALA A 78 1.58 -1.47 -4.48
N ALA A 79 0.54 -2.31 -4.59
CA ALA A 79 -0.11 -2.93 -3.43
C ALA A 79 0.86 -3.78 -2.62
N LEU A 80 1.68 -4.60 -3.29
CA LEU A 80 2.67 -5.46 -2.65
C LEU A 80 3.71 -4.64 -1.87
N PHE A 81 4.26 -3.59 -2.48
CA PHE A 81 5.22 -2.72 -1.80
C PHE A 81 4.61 -1.98 -0.61
N SER A 82 3.38 -1.48 -0.73
CA SER A 82 2.71 -0.81 0.39
C SER A 82 2.39 -1.77 1.55
N MET A 83 2.09 -3.04 1.27
CA MET A 83 2.00 -4.06 2.33
C MET A 83 3.33 -4.28 3.07
N ILE A 84 4.46 -4.25 2.36
CA ILE A 84 5.80 -4.34 3.01
C ILE A 84 6.06 -3.11 3.88
N PHE A 85 5.71 -1.91 3.42
CA PHE A 85 5.85 -0.70 4.23
C PHE A 85 4.95 -0.69 5.45
N LEU A 86 3.73 -1.20 5.34
CA LEU A 86 2.82 -1.35 6.46
C LEU A 86 3.42 -2.24 7.55
N VAL A 87 4.11 -3.34 7.19
CA VAL A 87 4.83 -4.16 8.18
C VAL A 87 5.86 -3.30 8.93
N ILE A 88 6.66 -2.53 8.20
CA ILE A 88 7.73 -1.69 8.78
C ILE A 88 7.15 -0.61 9.70
N ASP A 89 6.09 0.07 9.27
CA ASP A 89 5.46 1.15 10.03
C ASP A 89 4.82 0.62 11.32
N ILE A 90 4.17 -0.54 11.24
CA ILE A 90 3.60 -1.20 12.42
C ILE A 90 4.71 -1.64 13.38
N GLN A 91 5.84 -2.17 12.88
CA GLN A 91 7.00 -2.52 13.73
C GLN A 91 7.62 -1.29 14.39
N LEU A 92 7.68 -0.17 13.67
CA LEU A 92 8.21 1.10 14.15
C LEU A 92 7.33 1.68 15.27
N ILE A 93 6.00 1.63 15.12
CA ILE A 93 5.04 2.04 16.17
C ILE A 93 5.12 1.16 17.41
N MET A 94 5.31 -0.16 17.25
CA MET A 94 5.38 -1.07 18.40
C MET A 94 6.57 -0.83 19.32
N GLY A 95 7.62 -0.14 18.85
CA GLY A 95 8.75 0.29 19.70
C GLY A 95 9.50 -0.85 20.40
N ARG A 96 9.28 -2.12 20.00
CA ARG A 96 9.95 -3.33 20.52
C ARG A 96 11.39 -3.47 20.03
N LYS A 97 11.79 -2.57 19.13
CA LYS A 97 12.97 -2.62 18.27
C LYS A 97 13.79 -1.33 18.43
N LYS A 98 15.03 -1.26 17.90
CA LYS A 98 16.05 -0.24 18.26
C LYS A 98 15.62 1.24 18.22
N TYR A 99 14.55 1.60 17.52
CA TYR A 99 14.03 2.97 17.42
C TYR A 99 12.70 3.08 18.15
N LYS A 100 12.68 3.75 19.30
CA LYS A 100 11.43 4.12 19.99
C LYS A 100 10.92 5.45 19.42
N ILE A 101 9.68 5.46 18.97
CA ILE A 101 8.95 6.69 18.65
C ILE A 101 8.86 7.55 19.91
N ASN A 102 9.27 8.82 19.80
CA ASN A 102 9.07 9.81 20.86
C ASN A 102 7.60 10.25 20.83
N ALA A 103 7.01 10.67 21.96
CA ALA A 103 5.56 10.97 22.02
C ALA A 103 5.09 12.03 21.00
N GLU A 104 6.02 12.88 20.55
CA GLU A 104 5.86 13.89 19.51
C GLU A 104 5.73 13.32 18.08
N ASP A 105 6.29 12.14 17.80
CA ASP A 105 6.33 11.54 16.46
C ASP A 105 5.19 10.54 16.19
N TYR A 106 4.35 10.26 17.21
CA TYR A 106 3.25 9.31 17.08
C TYR A 106 2.20 9.74 16.05
N VAL A 107 1.91 11.05 15.96
CA VAL A 107 0.96 11.58 14.96
C VAL A 107 1.47 11.31 13.55
N PHE A 108 2.77 11.51 13.31
CA PHE A 108 3.38 11.25 12.02
C PHE A 108 3.32 9.77 11.64
N ALA A 109 3.64 8.88 12.58
CA ALA A 109 3.56 7.44 12.35
C ALA A 109 2.13 6.95 12.07
N ALA A 110 1.13 7.47 12.80
CA ALA A 110 -0.27 7.16 12.56
C ALA A 110 -0.74 7.62 11.16
N ILE A 111 -0.31 8.81 10.73
CA ILE A 111 -0.57 9.32 9.38
C ILE A 111 0.02 8.38 8.33
N GLN A 112 1.25 7.89 8.54
CA GLN A 112 1.91 7.01 7.59
C GLN A 112 1.20 5.67 7.43
N VAL A 113 0.80 5.04 8.54
CA VAL A 113 -0.02 3.82 8.51
C VAL A 113 -1.36 4.06 7.81
N PHE A 114 -1.99 5.21 8.06
CA PHE A 114 -3.23 5.57 7.37
C PHE A 114 -3.03 5.67 5.85
N PHE A 115 -1.95 6.33 5.40
CA PHE A 115 -1.63 6.41 3.97
C PHE A 115 -1.38 5.05 3.34
N ASP A 116 -0.66 4.15 4.01
CA ASP A 116 -0.44 2.79 3.51
C ASP A 116 -1.76 2.02 3.36
N ILE A 117 -2.64 2.05 4.37
CA ILE A 117 -3.94 1.35 4.29
C ILE A 117 -4.80 1.90 3.14
N VAL A 118 -4.88 3.23 3.00
CA VAL A 118 -5.65 3.87 1.91
C VAL A 118 -5.05 3.53 0.54
N TYR A 119 -3.73 3.47 0.44
CA TYR A 119 -3.05 3.16 -0.81
C TYR A 119 -3.22 1.69 -1.21
N ILE A 120 -3.11 0.74 -0.26
CA ILE A 120 -3.43 -0.68 -0.48
C ILE A 120 -4.86 -0.83 -0.98
N PHE A 121 -5.82 -0.18 -0.33
CA PHE A 121 -7.23 -0.21 -0.74
C PHE A 121 -7.41 0.30 -2.17
N TRP A 122 -6.82 1.45 -2.49
CA TRP A 122 -6.92 2.03 -3.82
C TRP A 122 -6.31 1.10 -4.88
N MET A 123 -5.10 0.59 -4.66
CA MET A 123 -4.44 -0.29 -5.63
C MET A 123 -5.21 -1.60 -5.83
N LEU A 124 -5.75 -2.21 -4.78
CA LEU A 124 -6.60 -3.41 -4.89
C LEU A 124 -7.91 -3.11 -5.62
N LEU A 125 -8.54 -1.98 -5.34
CA LEU A 125 -9.74 -1.55 -6.05
C LEU A 125 -9.46 -1.36 -7.55
N SER A 126 -8.35 -0.70 -7.90
CA SER A 126 -7.91 -0.54 -9.29
C SER A 126 -7.67 -1.86 -10.00
N VAL A 127 -7.15 -2.89 -9.31
CA VAL A 127 -6.97 -4.22 -9.89
C VAL A 127 -8.30 -4.92 -10.16
N ILE A 128 -9.23 -4.86 -9.20
CA ILE A 128 -10.55 -5.51 -9.33
C ILE A 128 -11.37 -4.83 -10.44
N ASP A 129 -11.36 -3.50 -10.47
CA ASP A 129 -12.10 -2.72 -11.47
C ASP A 129 -11.50 -2.93 -12.88
N GLY A 130 -10.17 -2.91 -12.99
CA GLY A 130 -9.46 -3.17 -14.24
C GLY A 130 -9.60 -4.61 -14.76
N SER A 131 -9.77 -5.61 -13.89
CA SER A 131 -10.03 -6.99 -14.32
C SER A 131 -11.40 -7.13 -14.96
N ARG A 132 -12.42 -6.46 -14.40
CA ARG A 132 -13.80 -6.54 -14.90
C ARG A 132 -13.96 -5.89 -16.27
N SER A 133 -13.21 -4.83 -16.55
CA SER A 133 -13.24 -4.18 -17.87
C SER A 133 -12.57 -5.03 -18.97
N VAL A 134 -11.68 -5.96 -18.62
CA VAL A 134 -11.15 -6.95 -19.58
C VAL A 134 -12.20 -7.99 -19.94
N ASP A 135 -12.93 -8.52 -18.96
CA ASP A 135 -13.89 -9.63 -19.16
C ASP A 135 -15.11 -9.27 -20.02
N GLN A 136 -15.26 -7.99 -20.39
CA GLN A 136 -16.35 -7.48 -21.23
C GLN A 136 -15.96 -7.39 -22.73
N TYR A 137 -14.77 -7.84 -23.12
CA TYR A 137 -14.26 -7.92 -24.51
C TYR A 137 -13.96 -9.37 -24.91
#